data_AF-A0A1C4E559-F1
#
_entry.id   AF-A0A1C4E559-F1
#
_cell.length_a   1.000
_cell.length_b   1.000
_cell.length_c   1.000
_cell.angle_alpha   90.00
_cell.angle_beta   90.00
_cell.angle_gamma   90.00
#
_symmetry.space_group_name_H-M   'P 1'
#
loop_
_entity.id
_entity.type
_entity.pdbx_description
1 polymer ?
#
loop_
_entity_poly.entity_id
_entity_poly.type
_entity_poly.pdbx_seq_one_letter_code
_entity_poly.pdbx_strand_id
1 'polypeptide(L)' 'MFYSKIGTTDSVKAKEFKTEEQSEEVDIKLDWNEDDEEGLKKMFPKLWDMYGEEPIEW' A
#
# COMPACT_ATOMS: atom_id res chain seq x y z
N MET A 1 -3.79 40.72 34.94
CA MET A 1 -3.40 39.71 33.93
C MET A 1 -4.34 38.52 34.11
N PHE A 2 -5.35 38.40 33.24
CA PHE A 2 -6.43 37.42 33.41
C PHE A 2 -6.08 36.14 32.68
N TYR A 3 -5.87 35.04 33.40
CA TYR A 3 -5.79 33.71 32.82
C TYR A 3 -7.21 33.26 32.49
N SER A 4 -7.47 33.01 31.21
CA SER A 4 -8.70 32.35 30.80
C SER A 4 -8.57 30.87 31.14
N LYS A 5 -9.42 30.40 32.05
CA LYS A 5 -9.55 28.98 32.38
C LYS A 5 -10.30 28.31 31.24
N ILE A 6 -9.59 27.53 30.41
CA ILE A 6 -10.22 26.67 29.42
C ILE A 6 -11.02 25.57 30.16
N GLY A 7 -12.33 25.65 30.03
CA GLY A 7 -13.27 24.66 30.52
C GLY A 7 -13.66 23.69 29.41
N THR A 8 -14.07 22.50 29.87
CA THR A 8 -14.75 21.43 29.13
C THR A 8 -13.85 20.51 28.30
N THR A 9 -13.68 19.35 28.93
CA THR A 9 -13.33 18.06 28.36
C THR A 9 -14.33 17.68 27.27
N ASP A 10 -13.87 17.63 26.03
CA ASP A 10 -14.44 16.70 25.07
C ASP A 10 -13.32 15.76 24.69
N SER A 11 -13.22 14.66 25.45
CA SER A 11 -12.43 13.51 25.10
C SER A 11 -12.95 13.00 23.75
N VAL A 12 -12.35 13.48 22.66
CA VAL A 12 -12.56 12.90 21.33
C VAL A 12 -12.07 11.47 21.44
N LYS A 13 -13.01 10.54 21.56
CA LYS A 13 -12.75 9.12 21.42
C LYS A 13 -12.26 8.93 19.99
N ALA A 14 -10.94 9.01 19.81
CA ALA A 14 -10.29 8.52 18.61
C ALA A 14 -10.70 7.05 18.50
N LYS A 15 -11.61 6.77 17.57
CA LYS A 15 -11.97 5.41 17.22
C LYS A 15 -10.79 4.95 16.37
N GLU A 16 -9.80 4.34 17.02
CA GLU A 16 -8.68 3.70 16.35
C GLU A 16 -9.27 2.70 15.35
N PHE A 17 -9.22 3.07 14.08
CA PHE A 17 -9.65 2.23 12.98
C PHE A 17 -8.52 1.24 12.75
N LYS A 18 -8.64 0.04 13.33
CA LYS A 18 -7.72 -1.05 13.08
C LYS A 18 -7.97 -1.55 11.66
N THR A 19 -7.21 -1.03 10.70
CA THR A 19 -7.03 -1.67 9.40
C THR A 19 -6.24 -2.95 9.65
N GLU A 20 -6.94 -4.02 10.02
CA GLU A 20 -6.43 -5.36 9.85
C GLU A 20 -6.40 -5.60 8.34
N GLU A 21 -5.24 -5.30 7.74
CA GLU A 21 -4.91 -5.72 6.38
C GLU A 21 -5.02 -7.24 6.37
N GLN A 22 -6.17 -7.75 5.95
CA GLN A 22 -6.33 -9.15 5.63
C GLN A 22 -5.55 -9.38 4.34
N SER A 23 -4.24 -9.55 4.45
CA SER A 23 -3.46 -10.20 3.42
C SER A 23 -3.86 -11.67 3.44
N GLU A 24 -4.92 -12.00 2.71
CA GLU A 24 -5.16 -13.38 2.32
C GLU A 24 -3.86 -13.86 1.68
N GLU A 25 -3.21 -14.88 2.27
CA GLU A 25 -2.03 -15.51 1.69
C GLU A 25 -2.51 -16.25 0.44
N VAL A 26 -2.66 -15.49 -0.64
CA VAL A 26 -2.93 -16.04 -1.96
C VAL A 26 -1.64 -16.74 -2.36
N ASP A 27 -1.67 -18.06 -2.41
CA ASP A 27 -0.60 -18.89 -2.96
C ASP A 27 -0.50 -18.62 -4.47
N ILE A 28 0.08 -17.48 -4.83
CA ILE A 28 0.28 -17.07 -6.22
C ILE A 28 1.43 -17.92 -6.75
N LYS A 29 1.11 -18.90 -7.60
CA LYS A 29 2.12 -19.60 -8.40
C LYS A 29 2.71 -18.64 -9.41
N LEU A 30 3.87 -18.13 -9.04
CA LEU A 30 4.67 -17.18 -9.77
C LEU A 30 5.55 -17.90 -10.80
N ASP A 31 4.95 -18.37 -11.89
CA ASP A 31 5.63 -18.99 -13.03
C ASP A 31 6.15 -17.90 -13.99
N TRP A 32 7.16 -17.15 -13.52
CA TRP A 32 7.72 -16.02 -14.27
C TRP A 32 8.49 -16.53 -15.49
N ASN A 33 8.02 -16.22 -16.69
CA ASN A 33 8.80 -16.35 -17.90
C ASN A 33 9.33 -14.96 -18.31
N GLU A 34 10.63 -14.75 -18.18
CA GLU A 34 11.30 -13.47 -18.52
C GLU A 34 11.08 -13.08 -19.99
N ASP A 35 10.98 -14.07 -20.87
CA ASP A 35 10.74 -13.89 -22.32
C ASP A 35 9.26 -13.53 -22.63
N ASP A 36 8.34 -13.67 -21.67
CA ASP A 36 6.91 -13.37 -21.83
C ASP A 36 6.56 -11.98 -21.29
N GLU A 37 7.18 -10.94 -21.86
CA GLU A 37 6.99 -9.53 -21.48
C GLU A 37 5.50 -9.13 -21.45
N GLU A 38 4.71 -9.60 -22.43
CA GLU A 38 3.27 -9.32 -22.50
C GLU A 38 2.48 -9.95 -21.34
N GLY A 39 2.84 -11.16 -20.92
CA GLY A 39 2.22 -11.85 -19.80
C GLY A 39 2.55 -11.17 -18.48
N LEU A 40 3.81 -10.79 -18.29
CA LEU A 40 4.27 -10.06 -17.11
C LEU A 40 3.61 -8.68 -17.00
N LYS A 41 3.48 -7.94 -18.12
CA LYS A 41 2.77 -6.66 -18.17
C LYS A 41 1.29 -6.80 -17.78
N LYS A 42 0.63 -7.89 -18.18
CA LYS A 42 -0.78 -8.16 -17.82
C LYS A 42 -0.95 -8.56 -16.36
N MET A 43 0.00 -9.31 -15.80
CA MET A 43 -0.06 -9.81 -14.42
C MET A 43 0.30 -8.72 -13.41
N PHE A 44 1.24 -7.83 -13.76
CA PHE A 44 1.73 -6.76 -12.91
C PHE A 44 1.77 -5.40 -13.60
N PRO A 45 0.61 -4.85 -14.03
CA PRO A 45 0.57 -3.61 -14.82
C PRO A 45 1.19 -2.42 -14.08
N LYS A 46 1.00 -2.34 -12.75
CA LYS A 46 1.57 -1.26 -11.93
C LYS A 46 3.08 -1.32 -11.79
N LEU A 47 3.66 -2.53 -11.73
CA LEU A 47 5.11 -2.69 -11.64
C LEU A 47 5.77 -2.49 -13.01
N TRP A 48 5.10 -2.93 -14.08
CA TRP A 48 5.55 -2.71 -15.44
C TRP A 48 5.61 -1.22 -15.81
N ASP A 49 4.63 -0.43 -15.38
CA ASP A 49 4.64 1.03 -15.60
C ASP A 49 5.86 1.70 -14.96
N MET A 50 6.29 1.22 -13.80
CA MET A 50 7.37 1.83 -13.02
C MET A 50 8.77 1.31 -13.38
N TYR A 51 8.89 0.04 -13.78
CA TYR A 51 10.18 -0.63 -14.00
C TYR A 51 10.25 -1.55 -15.23
N GLY A 52 9.16 -1.69 -15.98
CA GLY A 52 9.08 -2.64 -17.10
C GLY A 52 9.59 -2.10 -18.44
N GLU A 53 9.77 -0.78 -18.56
CA GLU A 53 10.24 -0.15 -19.81
C GLU A 53 11.78 0.01 -19.84
N GLU A 54 12.43 0.15 -18.68
CA GLU A 54 13.89 0.29 -18.59
C GLU A 54 14.47 -0.82 -17.69
N PRO A 55 15.37 -1.67 -18.22
CA PRO A 55 16.03 -2.67 -17.40
C PRO A 55 16.86 -1.99 -16.31
N ILE A 56 16.74 -2.48 -15.08
CA ILE A 56 17.52 -1.96 -13.95
C ILE A 56 18.98 -2.33 -14.20
N GLU A 57 19.85 -1.33 -14.37
CA GLU A 57 21.31 -1.54 -14.43
C GLU A 57 21.85 -1.77 -13.01
N TRP A 58 22.61 -2.84 -12.81
CA TRP A 58 23.20 -3.26 -11.52
C TRP A 58 24.70 -2.99 -11.46
#